data_AF-N6TPW6-F1
#
_entry.id   AF-N6TPW6-F1
#
_cell.length_a   1.000
_cell.length_b   1.000
_cell.length_c   1.000
_cell.angle_alpha   90.00
_cell.angle_beta   90.00
_cell.angle_gamma   90.00
#
_symmetry.space_group_name_H-M   'P 1'
#
loop_
_entity.id
_entity.type
_entity.pdbx_description
1 polymer ?
#
loop_
_entity_poly.entity_id
_entity_poly.type
_entity_poly.pdbx_seq_one_letter_code
_entity_poly.pdbx_strand_id
1 'polypeptide(L)' 'MKSILITGCNRGLGLGLVKTLLKSDSPPKNLITTCRSVDKASELQQLASQHKNVHIIPLGTFYA' A
#
# COMPACT_ATOMS: atom_id res chain seq x y z
N MET A 1 6.67 -17.15 5.48
CA MET A 1 6.61 -15.68 5.31
C MET A 1 5.46 -15.36 4.37
N LYS A 2 4.59 -14.40 4.73
CA LYS A 2 3.42 -14.03 3.92
C LYS A 2 3.66 -12.68 3.23
N SER A 3 3.34 -12.60 1.95
CA SER A 3 3.27 -11.35 1.18
C SER A 3 1.79 -11.08 0.86
N ILE A 4 1.36 -9.83 0.96
CA ILE A 4 -0.02 -9.41 0.67
C ILE A 4 0.03 -8.34 -0.41
N LEU A 5 -0.82 -8.50 -1.44
CA LEU A 5 -1.09 -7.48 -2.45
C LEU A 5 -2.43 -6.82 -2.16
N ILE A 6 -2.46 -5.49 -2.07
CA ILE A 6 -3.68 -4.70 -1.93
C ILE A 6 -3.74 -3.68 -3.07
N THR A 7 -4.87 -3.61 -3.75
CA THR A 7 -5.11 -2.64 -4.80
C THR A 7 -5.95 -1.46 -4.32
N GLY A 8 -5.69 -0.25 -4.82
CA GLY A 8 -6.49 0.94 -4.49
C GLY A 8 -6.19 1.55 -3.11
N CYS A 9 -4.90 1.67 -2.76
CA CYS A 9 -4.41 2.02 -1.43
C CYS A 9 -4.18 3.51 -1.18
N ASN A 10 -4.52 4.41 -2.11
CA ASN A 10 -4.25 5.84 -1.90
C ASN A 10 -5.22 6.53 -0.92
N ARG A 11 -6.36 5.90 -0.59
CA ARG A 11 -7.40 6.41 0.30
C ARG A 11 -8.35 5.30 0.76
N GLY A 12 -9.33 5.66 1.59
CA GLY A 12 -10.47 4.80 1.93
C GLY A 12 -10.06 3.45 2.53
N LEU A 13 -10.80 2.39 2.18
CA LEU A 13 -10.59 1.05 2.74
C LEU A 13 -9.20 0.49 2.43
N GLY A 14 -8.68 0.69 1.21
CA GLY A 14 -7.35 0.20 0.84
C GLY A 14 -6.26 0.78 1.75
N LEU A 15 -6.32 2.08 2.04
CA LEU A 15 -5.39 2.74 2.95
C LEU A 15 -5.62 2.34 4.42
N GLY A 16 -6.89 2.17 4.81
CA GLY A 16 -7.25 1.66 6.14
C GLY A 16 -6.68 0.26 6.40
N LEU A 17 -6.79 -0.65 5.43
CA LEU A 17 -6.24 -2.00 5.51
C LEU A 17 -4.71 -1.98 5.67
N VAL A 18 -4.02 -1.11 4.94
CA VAL A 18 -2.57 -0.93 5.08
C VAL A 18 -2.22 -0.53 6.52
N LYS A 19 -2.87 0.49 7.07
CA LYS A 19 -2.65 0.94 8.45
C LYS A 19 -2.93 -0.16 9.49
N THR A 20 -4.00 -0.92 9.31
CA THR A 20 -4.35 -2.02 10.22
C THR A 20 -3.34 -3.15 10.16
N LEU A 21 -2.91 -3.56 8.97
CA LEU A 21 -1.92 -4.64 8.80
C LEU A 21 -0.54 -4.26 9.36
N LEU A 22 -0.14 -3.00 9.25
CA LEU A 22 1.10 -2.49 9.84
C LEU A 22 1.09 -2.49 11.38
N LYS A 23 -0.09 -2.42 12.00
CA LYS A 23 -0.29 -2.45 13.45
C LYS A 23 -0.57 -3.85 14.01
N SER A 24 -0.63 -4.88 13.17
CA SER A 24 -0.87 -6.26 13.60
C SER A 24 0.31 -6.79 14.40
N ASP A 25 0.07 -7.69 15.37
CA ASP A 25 1.11 -8.40 16.12
C ASP A 25 2.05 -9.22 15.21
N SER A 26 1.58 -9.59 14.02
CA SER A 26 2.37 -10.29 13.00
C SER A 26 2.21 -9.60 11.64
N PRO A 27 2.91 -8.48 11.41
CA PRO A 27 2.79 -7.74 10.16
C PRO A 27 3.36 -8.59 9.00
N PRO A 28 2.80 -8.46 7.78
CA PRO A 28 3.30 -9.19 6.62
C PRO A 28 4.74 -8.79 6.30
N LYS A 29 5.53 -9.76 5.81
CA LYS A 29 6.92 -9.50 5.39
C LYS A 29 6.98 -8.51 4.24
N ASN A 30 6.03 -8.60 3.31
CA ASN A 30 5.87 -7.64 2.22
C ASN A 30 4.40 -7.26 2.12
N LEU A 31 4.14 -5.97 2.16
CA LEU A 31 2.86 -5.36 1.88
C LEU A 31 2.98 -4.60 0.57
N ILE A 32 2.56 -5.24 -0.51
CA ILE A 32 2.58 -4.67 -1.86
C ILE A 32 1.26 -3.91 -2.01
N THR A 33 1.36 -2.61 -2.21
CA THR A 33 0.23 -1.69 -2.28
C THR A 33 0.19 -1.06 -3.66
N THR A 34 -1.01 -0.84 -4.21
CA THR A 34 -1.12 -0.19 -5.51
C THR A 34 -2.01 1.03 -5.48
N CYS A 35 -1.70 1.99 -6.34
CA CYS A 35 -2.53 3.14 -6.60
C CYS A 35 -2.30 3.64 -8.03
N ARG A 36 -3.21 4.46 -8.56
CA ARG A 36 -3.11 4.98 -9.93
C ARG A 36 -2.04 6.05 -10.10
N SER A 37 -1.87 6.90 -9.09
CA SER A 37 -0.98 8.06 -9.11
C SER A 37 -0.28 8.11 -7.76
N VAL A 38 1.01 7.75 -7.77
CA VAL A 38 1.84 7.66 -6.56
C VAL A 38 2.01 9.05 -5.95
N ASP A 39 2.23 10.07 -6.80
CA ASP A 39 2.36 11.48 -6.44
C ASP A 39 1.16 12.01 -5.64
N LYS A 40 -0.06 11.52 -5.94
CA LYS A 40 -1.30 11.90 -5.21
C LYS A 40 -1.59 11.04 -3.99
N ALA A 41 -0.78 10.02 -3.69
CA ALA A 41 -0.97 9.11 -2.57
C ALA A 41 -0.07 9.49 -1.38
N SER A 42 -0.13 10.75 -0.93
CA SER A 42 0.78 11.32 0.08
C SER A 42 0.85 10.50 1.37
N GLU A 43 -0.29 10.08 1.92
CA GLU A 43 -0.32 9.29 3.15
C GLU A 43 0.23 7.86 2.95
N LEU A 44 0.01 7.25 1.78
CA LEU A 44 0.61 5.96 1.44
C LEU A 44 2.14 6.07 1.27
N GLN A 45 2.62 7.14 0.65
CA GLN A 45 4.04 7.44 0.54
C GLN A 45 4.69 7.66 1.91
N GLN A 46 4.01 8.37 2.82
CA GLN A 46 4.47 8.55 4.19
C GLN A 46 4.62 7.18 4.89
N LEU A 47 3.62 6.30 4.79
CA LEU A 47 3.70 4.95 5.35
C LEU A 47 4.86 4.14 4.75
N ALA A 48 5.08 4.22 3.44
CA ALA A 48 6.21 3.54 2.80
C ALA A 48 7.58 4.08 3.25
N SER A 49 7.69 5.38 3.53
CA SER A 49 8.91 5.97 4.07
C SER A 49 9.23 5.50 5.51
N GLN A 50 8.18 5.21 6.29
CA GLN A 50 8.29 4.76 7.69
C GLN A 50 8.47 3.24 7.81
N HIS A 51 7.98 2.47 6.85
CA HIS A 51 7.89 1.02 6.92
C HIS A 51 8.53 0.36 5.68
N LYS A 52 9.73 -0.21 5.86
CA LYS A 52 10.50 -0.88 4.78
C LYS A 52 9.78 -2.08 4.13
N ASN A 53 8.76 -2.62 4.77
CA ASN A 53 7.95 -3.72 4.24
C ASN A 53 6.78 -3.25 3.36
N VAL A 54 6.55 -1.95 3.20
CA VAL A 54 5.51 -1.39 2.33
C VAL A 54 6.11 -1.03 0.98
N HIS A 55 5.59 -1.63 -0.08
CA HIS A 55 6.04 -1.41 -1.45
C HIS A 55 4.90 -0.76 -2.24
N ILE A 56 5.15 0.38 -2.88
CA ILE A 56 4.14 1.05 -3.71
C ILE A 56 4.42 0.71 -5.18
N ILE A 57 3.46 0.05 -5.84
CA ILE A 57 3.52 -0.25 -7.26
C ILE A 57 2.39 0.53 -7.96
N PRO A 58 2.68 1.44 -8.90
CA PRO A 58 1.64 2.11 -9.67
C PRO A 58 0.85 1.08 -10.49
N LEU A 59 -0.49 1.13 -10.39
CA LEU A 59 -1.39 0.26 -11.12
C LEU A 59 -2.60 1.06 -11.60
N GLY A 60 -2.81 1.09 -12.92
CA GLY A 60 -3.96 1.69 -13.57
C GLY A 60 -4.26 0.96 -14.87
N THR A 61 -5.52 0.99 -15.30
CA THR A 61 -5.93 0.50 -16.62
C THR A 61 -5.52 1.52 -17.67
N PHE A 62 -4.51 1.20 -18.49
CA PHE A 62 -4.28 1.90 -19.74
C PHE A 62 -5.42 1.47 -20.69
N TYR A 63 -6.37 2.35 -20.95
CA TYR A 63 -7.15 2.27 -22.19
C TYR A 63 -6.35 3.05 -23.23
N ALA A 64 -5.82 2.33 -24.21
CA ALA A 64 -5.38 2.90 -25.47
C ALA A 64 -6.61 3.35 -26.28
#